data_AF-R7U6W0-F1
#
_entry.id   AF-R7U6W0-F1
#
_cell.length_a   1.000
_cell.length_b   1.000
_cell.length_c   1.000
_cell.angle_alpha   90.00
_cell.angle_beta   90.00
_cell.angle_gamma   90.00
#
_symmetry.space_group_name_H-M   'P 1'
#
loop_
_entity.id
_entity.type
_entity.pdbx_description
1 polymer ?
#
loop_
_entity_poly.entity_id
_entity_poly.type
_entity_poly.pdbx_seq_one_letter_code
_entity_poly.pdbx_strand_id
1 'polypeptide(L)'
;MGSFPLFRTKNTPERSNLAFERVANGSENESFLRLSDVEIMVVEDDSVKKRFNNLVSSCSELVLEELLKERLDLETLENIGLLQSKSLFQQKYVKTKTKLYYKQQKFNLLREESEGYSKLITELNQDPSLLHKEKVLENIMSLIGCFNLDPNRVLDIILEAFECRPELDQFFVSLLQAYMSDRDTLCHVLGFKFHFYQDAGGAQTPSSLYNVAASMLSHNLLDLDKLYPH
;
A
#
# COMPACT_ATOMS: atom_id res chain seq x y z
N MET A 1 -38.18 23.44 22.87
CA MET A 1 -39.26 22.97 21.97
C MET A 1 -38.61 22.47 20.70
N GLY A 2 -38.84 21.21 20.35
CA GLY A 2 -38.21 20.54 19.20
C GLY A 2 -38.13 19.04 19.43
N SER A 3 -39.30 18.40 19.52
CA SER A 3 -39.43 16.96 19.75
C SER A 3 -39.19 16.19 18.44
N PHE A 4 -38.20 15.30 18.43
CA PHE A 4 -38.00 14.34 17.34
C PHE A 4 -39.00 13.17 17.47
N PRO A 5 -39.64 12.69 16.39
CA PRO A 5 -40.56 11.55 16.46
C PRO A 5 -39.79 10.23 16.53
N LEU A 6 -40.12 9.42 17.54
CA LEU A 6 -39.77 7.99 17.60
C LEU A 6 -40.50 7.25 16.46
N PHE A 7 -39.75 6.82 15.44
CA PHE A 7 -40.22 5.81 14.50
C PHE A 7 -40.28 4.46 15.22
N ARG A 8 -41.51 4.07 15.60
CA ARG A 8 -41.84 2.75 16.09
C ARG A 8 -41.86 1.78 14.91
N THR A 9 -40.74 1.11 14.64
CA THR A 9 -40.72 -0.02 13.70
C THR A 9 -41.50 -1.17 14.31
N LYS A 10 -42.56 -1.59 13.62
CA LYS A 10 -43.30 -2.81 13.94
C LYS A 10 -42.35 -4.00 13.75
N ASN A 11 -41.77 -4.51 14.82
CA ASN A 11 -41.17 -5.85 14.84
C ASN A 11 -42.31 -6.86 14.64
N THR A 12 -42.51 -7.32 13.41
CA THR A 12 -43.23 -8.56 13.13
C THR A 12 -42.32 -9.73 13.53
N PRO A 13 -42.69 -10.56 14.54
CA PRO A 13 -41.81 -11.60 15.10
C PRO A 13 -41.55 -12.79 14.17
N GLU A 14 -42.23 -12.88 13.03
CA GLU A 14 -42.26 -14.11 12.23
C GLU A 14 -41.10 -14.24 11.23
N ARG A 15 -40.42 -13.15 10.86
CA ARG A 15 -39.30 -13.20 9.90
C ARG A 15 -37.92 -13.44 10.53
N SER A 16 -37.74 -13.10 11.81
CA SER A 16 -36.46 -13.28 12.51
C SER A 16 -36.21 -14.73 12.93
N ASN A 17 -37.26 -15.50 13.22
CA ASN A 17 -37.12 -16.91 13.61
C ASN A 17 -36.69 -17.81 12.44
N LEU A 18 -37.16 -17.54 11.22
CA LEU A 18 -36.74 -18.29 10.02
C LEU A 18 -35.27 -18.09 9.65
N ALA A 19 -34.69 -16.93 9.93
CA ALA A 19 -33.27 -16.67 9.69
C ALA A 19 -32.38 -17.32 10.77
N PHE A 20 -32.80 -17.29 12.03
CA PHE A 20 -32.09 -17.93 13.13
C PHE A 20 -32.16 -19.47 13.09
N GLU A 21 -33.31 -20.05 12.71
CA GLU A 21 -33.43 -21.50 12.49
C GLU A 21 -32.60 -21.99 11.28
N ARG A 22 -32.43 -21.15 10.25
CA ARG A 22 -31.55 -21.47 9.11
C ARG A 22 -30.07 -21.44 9.46
N VAL A 23 -29.64 -20.56 10.35
CA VAL A 23 -28.25 -20.50 10.83
C VAL A 23 -27.96 -21.67 11.79
N ALA A 24 -28.91 -22.06 12.63
CA ALA A 24 -28.76 -23.19 13.56
C ALA A 24 -28.78 -24.56 12.86
N ASN A 25 -29.60 -24.76 11.82
CA ASN A 25 -29.60 -25.98 10.98
C ASN A 25 -28.53 -25.96 9.87
N GLY A 26 -27.92 -24.81 9.60
CA GLY A 26 -26.80 -24.66 8.68
C GLY A 26 -25.50 -25.25 9.24
N SER A 27 -25.22 -25.07 10.54
CA SER A 27 -23.90 -25.42 11.10
C SER A 27 -23.52 -26.91 11.04
N GLU A 28 -24.49 -27.83 11.13
CA GLU A 28 -24.22 -29.27 11.04
C GLU A 28 -24.05 -29.74 9.58
N ASN A 29 -24.93 -29.29 8.67
CA ASN A 29 -24.86 -29.63 7.25
C ASN A 29 -23.62 -29.01 6.57
N GLU A 30 -23.19 -27.83 7.02
CA GLU A 30 -21.99 -27.16 6.53
C GLU A 30 -20.69 -27.85 6.96
N SER A 31 -20.66 -28.43 8.16
CA SER A 31 -19.50 -29.18 8.66
C SER A 31 -19.33 -30.49 7.90
N PHE A 32 -20.44 -31.13 7.52
CA PHE A 32 -20.46 -32.34 6.72
C PHE A 32 -19.86 -32.13 5.33
N LEU A 33 -20.28 -31.08 4.61
CA LEU A 33 -19.76 -30.79 3.27
C LEU A 33 -18.24 -30.60 3.25
N ARG A 34 -17.69 -29.90 4.26
CA ARG A 34 -16.25 -29.70 4.38
C ARG A 34 -15.51 -31.00 4.68
N LEU A 35 -16.03 -31.84 5.59
CA LEU A 35 -15.42 -33.13 5.91
C LEU A 35 -15.44 -34.06 4.68
N SER A 36 -16.57 -34.12 3.99
CA SER A 36 -16.71 -34.88 2.75
C SER A 36 -15.80 -34.38 1.64
N ASP A 37 -15.61 -33.06 1.49
CA ASP A 37 -14.69 -32.50 0.49
C ASP A 37 -13.24 -32.91 0.77
N VAL A 38 -12.81 -32.82 2.04
CA VAL A 38 -11.48 -33.27 2.47
C VAL A 38 -11.27 -34.77 2.20
N GLU A 39 -12.28 -35.61 2.42
CA GLU A 39 -12.23 -37.03 2.09
C GLU A 39 -12.14 -37.25 0.57
N ILE A 40 -12.96 -36.54 -0.21
CA ILE A 40 -13.02 -36.61 -1.67
C ILE A 40 -11.69 -36.20 -2.32
N MET A 41 -10.93 -35.27 -1.72
CA MET A 41 -9.62 -34.85 -2.23
C MET A 41 -8.59 -35.99 -2.31
N VAL A 42 -8.74 -37.03 -1.49
CA VAL A 42 -7.81 -38.18 -1.43
C VAL A 42 -8.32 -39.38 -2.23
N VAL A 43 -9.58 -39.34 -2.69
CA VAL A 43 -10.19 -40.41 -3.49
C VAL A 43 -9.71 -40.30 -4.93
N GLU A 44 -9.23 -41.41 -5.51
CA GLU A 44 -8.80 -41.45 -6.92
C GLU A 44 -9.95 -41.73 -7.91
N ASP A 45 -11.12 -42.18 -7.42
CA ASP A 45 -12.28 -42.52 -8.24
C ASP A 45 -13.04 -41.26 -8.71
N ASP A 46 -12.89 -40.92 -9.99
CA ASP A 46 -13.57 -39.81 -10.66
C ASP A 46 -15.10 -39.90 -10.61
N SER A 47 -15.67 -41.11 -10.53
CA SER A 47 -17.12 -41.29 -10.44
C SER A 47 -17.66 -40.80 -9.10
N VAL A 48 -16.88 -40.99 -8.02
CA VAL A 48 -17.21 -40.53 -6.67
C VAL A 48 -17.06 -39.00 -6.60
N LYS A 49 -15.99 -38.43 -7.17
CA LYS A 49 -15.81 -36.98 -7.29
C LYS A 49 -16.97 -36.30 -8.03
N LYS A 50 -17.40 -36.88 -9.15
CA LYS A 50 -18.57 -36.36 -9.90
C LYS A 50 -19.86 -36.40 -9.09
N ARG A 51 -20.10 -37.48 -8.34
CA ARG A 51 -21.29 -37.57 -7.46
C ARG A 51 -21.26 -36.50 -6.38
N PHE A 52 -20.10 -36.26 -5.77
CA PHE A 52 -19.91 -35.19 -4.79
C PHE A 52 -20.14 -33.80 -5.39
N ASN A 53 -19.53 -33.49 -6.54
CA ASN A 53 -19.75 -32.20 -7.24
C ASN A 53 -21.23 -31.97 -7.59
N ASN A 54 -21.95 -33.02 -7.99
CA ASN A 54 -23.39 -32.95 -8.27
C ASN A 54 -24.21 -32.69 -6.99
N LEU A 55 -23.84 -33.33 -5.87
CA LEU A 55 -24.45 -33.08 -4.57
C LEU A 55 -24.25 -31.63 -4.13
N VAL A 56 -23.00 -31.15 -4.15
CA VAL A 56 -22.66 -29.77 -3.78
C VAL A 56 -23.39 -28.77 -4.66
N SER A 57 -23.42 -28.98 -5.98
CA SER A 57 -24.18 -28.15 -6.92
C SER A 57 -25.67 -28.10 -6.58
N SER A 58 -26.28 -29.23 -6.21
CA SER A 58 -27.69 -29.30 -5.83
C SER A 58 -27.98 -28.62 -4.50
N CYS A 59 -27.00 -28.61 -3.59
CA CYS A 59 -27.08 -27.94 -2.30
C CYS A 59 -26.75 -26.44 -2.36
N SER A 60 -26.31 -25.91 -3.52
CA SER A 60 -25.95 -24.49 -3.67
C SER A 60 -27.13 -23.53 -3.42
N GLU A 61 -28.37 -23.98 -3.58
CA GLU A 61 -29.57 -23.19 -3.24
C GLU A 61 -29.87 -23.15 -1.74
N LEU A 62 -29.27 -24.07 -0.96
CA LEU A 62 -29.51 -24.23 0.47
C LEU A 62 -28.39 -23.62 1.33
N VAL A 63 -27.21 -23.40 0.74
CA VAL A 63 -26.01 -22.91 1.43
C VAL A 63 -25.55 -21.60 0.79
N LEU A 64 -25.14 -20.63 1.60
CA LEU A 64 -24.58 -19.36 1.10
C LEU A 64 -23.32 -19.62 0.27
N GLU A 65 -23.23 -18.97 -0.88
CA GLU A 65 -22.10 -19.11 -1.83
C GLU A 65 -20.76 -18.74 -1.18
N GLU A 66 -20.75 -17.75 -0.29
CA GLU A 66 -19.55 -17.32 0.46
C GLU A 66 -19.00 -18.45 1.34
N LEU A 67 -19.88 -19.24 1.96
CA LEU A 67 -19.49 -20.36 2.81
C LEU A 67 -18.91 -21.52 2.00
N LEU A 68 -19.49 -21.80 0.83
CA LEU A 68 -18.96 -22.80 -0.10
C LEU A 68 -17.55 -22.40 -0.56
N LYS A 69 -17.37 -21.12 -0.95
CA LYS A 69 -16.06 -20.57 -1.35
C LYS A 69 -15.03 -20.56 -0.22
N GLU A 70 -15.46 -20.39 1.02
CA GLU A 70 -14.56 -20.41 2.18
C GLU A 70 -14.10 -21.83 2.54
N ARG A 71 -14.96 -22.84 2.34
CA ARG A 71 -14.75 -24.18 2.92
C ARG A 71 -14.35 -25.27 1.94
N LEU A 72 -14.69 -25.14 0.66
CA LEU A 72 -14.38 -26.14 -0.36
C LEU A 72 -13.03 -25.91 -1.03
N ASP A 73 -12.41 -26.98 -1.53
CA ASP A 73 -11.19 -26.94 -2.33
C ASP A 73 -11.41 -26.24 -3.68
N LEU A 74 -10.34 -25.65 -4.20
CA LEU A 74 -10.34 -24.92 -5.47
C LEU A 74 -10.77 -25.80 -6.66
N GLU A 75 -10.47 -27.09 -6.64
CA GLU A 75 -10.87 -28.03 -7.70
C GLU A 75 -12.37 -28.31 -7.66
N THR A 76 -12.92 -28.55 -6.48
CA THR A 76 -14.37 -28.70 -6.26
C THR A 76 -15.09 -27.43 -6.71
N LEU A 77 -14.61 -26.25 -6.30
CA LEU A 77 -15.19 -24.95 -6.67
C LEU A 77 -15.15 -24.68 -8.18
N GLU A 78 -14.08 -25.09 -8.87
CA GLU A 78 -13.96 -24.99 -10.32
C GLU A 78 -14.95 -25.92 -11.02
N ASN A 79 -15.07 -27.16 -10.55
CA ASN A 79 -15.95 -28.17 -11.13
C ASN A 79 -17.45 -27.83 -11.00
N ILE A 80 -17.85 -27.16 -9.91
CA ILE A 80 -19.24 -26.70 -9.71
C ILE A 80 -19.50 -25.31 -10.31
N GLY A 81 -18.50 -24.69 -10.93
CA GLY A 81 -18.64 -23.39 -11.61
C GLY A 81 -18.65 -22.16 -10.69
N LEU A 82 -18.39 -22.33 -9.39
CA LEU A 82 -18.24 -21.19 -8.46
C LEU A 82 -16.87 -20.51 -8.57
N LEU A 83 -15.89 -21.17 -9.19
CA LEU A 83 -14.58 -20.63 -9.53
C LEU A 83 -14.32 -20.75 -11.03
N GLN A 84 -13.97 -19.64 -11.69
CA GLN A 84 -13.68 -19.66 -13.13
C GLN A 84 -12.42 -20.44 -13.51
N SER A 85 -11.37 -20.34 -12.70
CA SER A 85 -10.13 -21.07 -12.92
C SER A 85 -9.31 -21.21 -11.64
N LYS A 86 -8.98 -22.46 -11.27
CA LYS A 86 -8.07 -22.80 -10.16
C LYS A 86 -6.69 -22.18 -10.36
N SER A 87 -6.16 -22.25 -11.59
CA SER A 87 -4.85 -21.68 -11.95
C SER A 87 -4.79 -20.15 -11.78
N LEU A 88 -5.77 -19.42 -12.34
CA LEU A 88 -5.81 -17.96 -12.22
C LEU A 88 -6.02 -17.51 -10.77
N PHE A 89 -6.86 -18.24 -10.02
CA PHE A 89 -7.06 -17.97 -8.60
C PHE A 89 -5.77 -18.17 -7.81
N GLN A 90 -5.08 -19.29 -8.01
CA GLN A 90 -3.81 -19.57 -7.33
C GLN A 90 -2.76 -18.51 -7.65
N GLN A 91 -2.69 -18.04 -8.91
CA GLN A 91 -1.79 -16.96 -9.28
C GLN A 91 -2.15 -15.64 -8.55
N LYS A 92 -3.44 -15.30 -8.47
CA LYS A 92 -3.91 -14.12 -7.70
C LYS A 92 -3.64 -14.26 -6.21
N TYR A 93 -3.86 -15.45 -5.64
CA TYR A 93 -3.59 -15.76 -4.24
C TYR A 93 -2.12 -15.55 -3.91
N VAL A 94 -1.20 -16.12 -4.71
CA VAL A 94 0.25 -15.94 -4.54
C VAL A 94 0.62 -14.47 -4.64
N LYS A 95 0.15 -13.74 -5.67
CA LYS A 95 0.43 -12.30 -5.82
C LYS A 95 -0.05 -11.48 -4.63
N THR A 96 -1.26 -11.76 -4.14
CA THR A 96 -1.86 -11.06 -2.99
C THR A 96 -1.08 -11.35 -1.71
N LYS A 97 -0.77 -12.63 -1.48
CA LYS A 97 0.04 -13.08 -0.34
C LYS A 97 1.41 -12.43 -0.35
N THR A 98 2.12 -12.50 -1.49
CA THR A 98 3.44 -11.87 -1.62
C THR A 98 3.36 -10.36 -1.37
N LYS A 99 2.36 -9.66 -1.91
CA LYS A 99 2.17 -8.23 -1.64
C LYS A 99 1.93 -7.96 -0.15
N LEU A 100 1.12 -8.77 0.51
CA LEU A 100 0.79 -8.61 1.93
C LEU A 100 2.03 -8.77 2.83
N TYR A 101 2.88 -9.76 2.54
CA TYR A 101 4.01 -10.10 3.42
C TYR A 101 5.33 -9.38 3.08
N TYR A 102 5.55 -9.00 1.81
CA TYR A 102 6.84 -8.46 1.38
C TYR A 102 6.80 -6.99 0.95
N LYS A 103 5.62 -6.41 0.71
CA LYS A 103 5.54 -4.99 0.41
C LYS A 103 5.67 -4.21 1.71
N GLN A 104 6.85 -3.62 1.94
CA GLN A 104 7.00 -2.64 3.00
C GLN A 104 6.04 -1.47 2.74
N GLN A 105 5.30 -1.10 3.78
CA GLN A 105 4.51 0.12 3.76
C GLN A 105 5.49 1.29 3.82
N LYS A 106 5.51 2.10 2.77
CA LYS A 106 6.25 3.35 2.66
C LYS A 106 5.26 4.42 2.24
N PHE A 107 5.13 5.45 3.04
CA PHE A 107 4.23 6.55 2.77
C PHE A 107 4.97 7.59 1.98
N ASN A 108 4.45 7.92 0.80
CA ASN A 108 5.09 8.83 -0.16
C ASN A 108 4.40 10.19 -0.21
N LEU A 109 3.14 10.25 0.22
CA LEU A 109 2.34 11.47 0.16
C LEU A 109 2.22 12.11 1.54
N LEU A 110 2.30 13.43 1.60
CA LEU A 110 2.17 14.20 2.85
C LEU A 110 0.88 13.88 3.62
N ARG A 111 -0.22 13.62 2.90
CA ARG A 111 -1.52 13.27 3.48
C ARG A 111 -1.59 11.88 4.09
N GLU A 112 -0.67 10.98 3.72
CA GLU A 112 -0.63 9.62 4.26
C GLU A 112 -0.04 9.64 5.67
N GLU A 113 1.07 10.37 5.89
CA GLU A 113 1.72 10.50 7.20
C GLU A 113 2.11 11.94 7.52
N SER A 114 1.09 12.75 7.81
CA SER A 114 1.26 14.19 8.06
C SER A 114 2.19 14.51 9.24
N GLU A 115 2.16 13.71 10.32
CA GLU A 115 3.02 13.92 11.49
C GLU A 115 4.50 13.71 11.16
N GLY A 116 4.83 12.59 10.52
CA GLY A 116 6.21 12.25 10.17
C GLY A 116 6.84 13.29 9.25
N TYR A 117 6.11 13.72 8.21
CA TYR A 117 6.58 14.77 7.32
C TYR A 117 6.65 16.15 7.98
N SER A 118 5.70 16.49 8.88
CA SER A 118 5.76 17.77 9.60
C SER A 118 6.98 17.84 10.52
N LYS A 119 7.32 16.74 11.20
CA LYS A 119 8.54 16.65 12.02
C LYS A 119 9.80 16.73 11.18
N LEU A 120 9.84 16.08 10.02
CA LEU A 120 10.96 16.20 9.08
C LEU A 120 11.17 17.64 8.62
N ILE A 121 10.12 18.32 8.20
CA ILE A 121 10.19 19.72 7.76
C ILE A 121 10.68 20.60 8.92
N THR A 122 10.16 20.38 10.13
CA THR A 122 10.60 21.12 11.33
C THR A 122 12.07 20.89 11.64
N GLU A 123 12.55 19.65 11.52
CA GLU A 123 13.96 19.27 11.74
C GLU A 123 14.91 19.99 10.77
N LEU A 124 14.55 20.06 9.49
CA LEU A 124 15.37 20.72 8.46
C LEU A 124 15.36 22.26 8.55
N ASN A 125 14.32 22.82 9.19
CA ASN A 125 14.11 24.27 9.31
C ASN A 125 14.48 24.83 10.69
N GLN A 126 15.29 24.12 11.47
CA GLN A 126 15.82 24.62 12.74
C GLN A 126 16.75 25.84 12.54
N ASP A 127 17.00 26.55 13.64
CA ASP A 127 18.00 27.62 13.70
C ASP A 127 19.39 27.10 13.24
N PRO A 128 20.13 27.84 12.41
CA PRO A 128 21.46 27.42 11.93
C PRO A 128 22.43 26.98 13.03
N SER A 129 22.33 27.54 14.24
CA SER A 129 23.18 27.16 15.37
C SER A 129 22.93 25.75 15.90
N LEU A 130 21.76 25.17 15.62
CA LEU A 130 21.35 23.84 16.06
C LEU A 130 21.52 22.77 14.98
N LEU A 131 21.81 23.18 13.73
CA LEU A 131 21.95 22.29 12.59
C LEU A 131 23.32 21.59 12.60
N HIS A 132 23.37 20.46 13.31
CA HIS A 132 24.50 19.54 13.28
C HIS A 132 24.19 18.34 12.38
N LYS A 133 24.97 18.17 11.31
CA LYS A 133 24.74 17.17 10.25
C LYS A 133 24.46 15.77 10.80
N GLU A 134 25.32 15.30 11.72
CA GLU A 134 25.23 13.96 12.30
C GLU A 134 23.92 13.78 13.07
N LYS A 135 23.49 14.81 13.82
CA LYS A 135 22.27 14.76 14.62
C LYS A 135 21.02 14.81 13.75
N VAL A 136 21.01 15.70 12.76
CA VAL A 136 19.91 15.83 11.80
C VAL A 136 19.76 14.53 11.00
N LEU A 137 20.86 13.92 10.55
CA LEU A 137 20.81 12.64 9.83
C LEU A 137 20.25 11.52 10.72
N GLU A 138 20.71 11.40 11.97
CA GLU A 138 20.16 10.43 12.94
C GLU A 138 18.64 10.61 13.11
N ASN A 139 18.19 11.85 13.27
CA ASN A 139 16.79 12.17 13.43
C ASN A 139 15.98 11.85 12.16
N ILE A 140 16.49 12.16 10.96
CA ILE A 140 15.86 11.79 9.68
C ILE A 140 15.71 10.27 9.55
N MET A 141 16.77 9.51 9.83
CA MET A 141 16.72 8.04 9.78
C MET A 141 15.71 7.47 10.78
N SER A 142 15.62 8.07 11.97
CA SER A 142 14.62 7.71 12.98
C SER A 142 13.20 8.00 12.50
N LEU A 143 12.96 9.16 11.88
CA LEU A 143 11.65 9.52 11.32
C LEU A 143 11.22 8.57 10.20
N ILE A 144 12.13 8.20 9.29
CA ILE A 144 11.87 7.20 8.24
C ILE A 144 11.46 5.87 8.86
N GLY A 145 12.16 5.41 9.90
CA GLY A 145 11.87 4.15 10.57
C GLY A 145 10.56 4.17 11.36
N CYS A 146 10.30 5.24 12.11
CA CYS A 146 9.13 5.36 13.00
C CYS A 146 7.82 5.62 12.26
N PHE A 147 7.88 6.42 11.18
CA PHE A 147 6.69 6.82 10.42
C PHE A 147 6.63 6.18 9.04
N ASN A 148 7.50 5.20 8.74
CA ASN A 148 7.52 4.51 7.45
C ASN A 148 7.59 5.47 6.25
N LEU A 149 8.35 6.57 6.35
CA LEU A 149 8.42 7.56 5.28
C LEU A 149 9.15 7.00 4.06
N ASP A 150 8.71 7.38 2.86
CA ASP A 150 9.43 7.04 1.63
C ASP A 150 10.75 7.83 1.53
N PRO A 151 11.91 7.16 1.44
CA PRO A 151 13.21 7.84 1.40
C PRO A 151 13.40 8.79 0.21
N ASN A 152 12.81 8.49 -0.95
CA ASN A 152 12.91 9.38 -2.11
C ASN A 152 12.08 10.64 -1.91
N ARG A 153 10.93 10.53 -1.24
CA ARG A 153 10.18 11.73 -0.83
C ARG A 153 10.89 12.53 0.25
N VAL A 154 11.59 11.88 1.19
CA VAL A 154 12.42 12.57 2.17
C VAL A 154 13.55 13.33 1.48
N LEU A 155 14.25 12.72 0.52
CA LEU A 155 15.26 13.39 -0.31
C LEU A 155 14.69 14.63 -1.01
N ASP A 156 13.51 14.50 -1.62
CA ASP A 156 12.84 15.60 -2.31
C ASP A 156 12.54 16.79 -1.38
N ILE A 157 12.16 16.52 -0.12
CA ILE A 157 11.93 17.54 0.92
C ILE A 157 13.26 18.16 1.41
N ILE A 158 14.34 17.39 1.49
CA ILE A 158 15.68 17.94 1.81
C ILE A 158 16.10 18.93 0.72
N LEU A 159 15.87 18.60 -0.56
CA LEU A 159 16.16 19.50 -1.68
C LEU A 159 15.30 20.78 -1.62
N GLU A 160 14.01 20.66 -1.29
CA GLU A 160 13.12 21.83 -1.10
C GLU A 160 13.60 22.74 0.05
N ALA A 161 14.04 22.15 1.16
CA ALA A 161 14.61 22.91 2.27
C ALA A 161 15.92 23.61 1.88
N PHE A 162 16.75 22.95 1.06
CA PHE A 162 17.97 23.53 0.52
C PHE A 162 17.69 24.71 -0.42
N GLU A 163 16.70 24.56 -1.33
CA GLU A 163 16.26 25.66 -2.21
C GLU A 163 15.81 26.90 -1.41
N CYS A 164 15.17 26.70 -0.25
CA CYS A 164 14.69 27.78 0.61
C CYS A 164 15.79 28.44 1.46
N ARG A 165 16.95 27.80 1.61
CA ARG A 165 18.03 28.21 2.52
C ARG A 165 19.41 28.09 1.87
N PRO A 166 19.66 28.81 0.75
CA PRO A 166 20.90 28.71 0.00
C PRO A 166 22.14 29.13 0.80
N GLU A 167 21.98 29.91 1.87
CA GLU A 167 23.06 30.30 2.78
C GLU A 167 23.66 29.12 3.56
N LEU A 168 22.97 27.98 3.62
CA LEU A 168 23.41 26.76 4.30
C LEU A 168 23.95 25.70 3.33
N ASP A 169 24.47 26.12 2.18
CA ASP A 169 25.05 25.27 1.12
C ASP A 169 25.89 24.12 1.66
N GLN A 170 26.95 24.43 2.42
CA GLN A 170 27.89 23.44 2.94
C GLN A 170 27.21 22.40 3.84
N PHE A 171 26.19 22.81 4.61
CA PHE A 171 25.43 21.92 5.47
C PHE A 171 24.60 20.95 4.63
N PHE A 172 23.76 21.47 3.72
CA PHE A 172 22.86 20.64 2.91
C PHE A 172 23.62 19.70 1.97
N VAL A 173 24.71 20.17 1.35
CA VAL A 173 25.59 19.33 0.53
C VAL A 173 26.15 18.17 1.36
N SER A 174 26.67 18.46 2.55
CA SER A 174 27.21 17.42 3.44
C SER A 174 26.13 16.44 3.91
N LEU A 175 24.92 16.92 4.16
CA LEU A 175 23.78 16.11 4.57
C LEU A 175 23.32 15.19 3.43
N LEU A 176 23.17 15.73 2.21
CA LEU A 176 22.78 14.96 1.02
C LEU A 176 23.80 13.86 0.71
N GLN A 177 25.09 14.17 0.78
CA GLN A 177 26.16 13.18 0.57
C GLN A 177 26.13 12.05 1.61
N ALA A 178 25.77 12.37 2.86
CA ALA A 178 25.65 11.37 3.92
C ALA A 178 24.34 10.57 3.86
N TYR A 179 23.26 11.19 3.37
CA TYR A 179 21.93 10.57 3.27
C TYR A 179 21.79 9.65 2.06
N MET A 180 22.24 10.11 0.88
CA MET A 180 22.12 9.39 -0.38
C MET A 180 23.45 9.41 -1.13
N SER A 181 24.15 8.27 -1.12
CA SER A 181 25.41 8.11 -1.87
C SER A 181 25.19 7.75 -3.34
N ASP A 182 23.98 7.32 -3.70
CA ASP A 182 23.62 7.01 -5.08
C ASP A 182 23.34 8.29 -5.87
N ARG A 183 24.29 8.64 -6.74
CA ARG A 183 24.23 9.81 -7.61
C ARG A 183 23.11 9.72 -8.64
N ASP A 184 22.73 8.50 -9.05
CA ASP A 184 21.66 8.32 -10.03
C ASP A 184 20.30 8.66 -9.43
N THR A 185 20.03 8.22 -8.20
CA THR A 185 18.84 8.63 -7.45
C THR A 185 18.78 10.14 -7.25
N LEU A 186 19.89 10.78 -6.88
CA LEU A 186 19.95 12.26 -6.76
C LEU A 186 19.62 12.96 -8.09
N CYS A 187 20.21 12.48 -9.21
CA CYS A 187 19.94 13.01 -10.54
C CYS A 187 18.47 12.83 -10.94
N HIS A 188 17.89 11.65 -10.73
CA HIS A 188 16.50 11.38 -11.10
C HIS A 188 15.50 12.23 -10.31
N VAL A 189 15.71 12.40 -8.99
CA VAL A 189 14.81 13.25 -8.17
C VAL A 189 14.89 14.71 -8.61
N LEU A 190 16.10 15.22 -8.86
CA LEU A 190 16.28 16.59 -9.35
C LEU A 190 15.72 16.76 -10.78
N GLY A 191 15.96 15.79 -11.66
CA GLY A 191 15.42 15.76 -13.03
C GLY A 191 13.90 15.75 -13.05
N PHE A 192 13.27 15.00 -12.12
CA PHE A 192 11.82 15.02 -11.95
C PHE A 192 11.29 16.41 -11.56
N LYS A 193 12.00 17.14 -10.69
CA LYS A 193 11.66 18.54 -10.39
C LYS A 193 11.78 19.45 -11.61
N PHE A 194 12.81 19.29 -12.46
CA PHE A 194 12.92 20.06 -13.71
C PHE A 194 11.79 19.75 -14.69
N HIS A 195 11.49 18.47 -14.92
CA HIS A 195 10.39 18.03 -15.77
C HIS A 195 9.04 18.60 -15.31
N PHE A 196 8.79 18.66 -13.99
CA PHE A 196 7.56 19.24 -13.45
C PHE A 196 7.32 20.68 -13.94
N TYR A 197 8.35 21.52 -13.98
CA TYR A 197 8.23 22.91 -14.47
C TYR A 197 8.13 22.99 -16.00
N GLN A 198 8.76 22.07 -16.73
CA GLN A 198 8.64 21.98 -18.20
C GLN A 198 7.21 21.60 -18.63
N ASP A 199 6.60 20.61 -17.96
CA ASP A 199 5.27 20.08 -18.28
C ASP A 199 4.12 20.96 -17.79
N ALA A 200 4.33 21.79 -16.75
CA ALA A 200 3.33 22.67 -16.15
C ALA A 200 2.98 23.90 -17.02
N GLY A 201 2.92 23.75 -18.34
CA GLY A 201 2.41 24.76 -19.28
C GLY A 201 3.32 25.98 -19.47
N GLY A 202 4.63 25.82 -19.29
CA GLY A 202 5.61 26.89 -19.49
C GLY A 202 5.87 27.77 -18.26
N ALA A 203 5.60 27.26 -17.05
CA ALA A 203 6.11 27.88 -15.84
C ALA A 203 7.64 27.93 -15.91
N GLN A 204 8.21 29.14 -15.81
CA GLN A 204 9.67 29.28 -15.81
C GLN A 204 10.23 28.55 -14.61
N THR A 205 11.16 27.62 -14.85
CA THR A 205 11.91 26.93 -13.81
C THR A 205 12.51 27.96 -12.84
N PRO A 206 12.26 27.82 -11.52
CA PRO A 206 12.75 28.77 -10.53
C PRO A 206 14.28 28.89 -10.52
N SER A 207 14.79 30.10 -10.29
CA SER A 207 16.24 30.32 -10.12
C SER A 207 16.82 29.57 -8.93
N SER A 208 16.02 29.32 -7.87
CA SER A 208 16.43 28.52 -6.71
C SER A 208 16.85 27.11 -7.11
N LEU A 209 16.08 26.47 -7.98
CA LEU A 209 16.34 25.11 -8.44
C LEU A 209 17.63 25.05 -9.26
N TYR A 210 17.87 26.04 -10.13
CA TYR A 210 19.15 26.16 -10.84
C TYR A 210 20.33 26.37 -9.90
N ASN A 211 20.17 27.17 -8.83
CA ASN A 211 21.23 27.40 -7.85
C ASN A 211 21.58 26.12 -7.08
N VAL A 212 20.58 25.35 -6.64
CA VAL A 212 20.79 24.06 -5.97
C VAL A 212 21.46 23.06 -6.92
N ALA A 213 21.00 22.97 -8.17
CA ALA A 213 21.63 22.10 -9.17
C ALA A 213 23.10 22.47 -9.41
N ALA A 214 23.39 23.77 -9.56
CA ALA A 214 24.75 24.27 -9.75
C ALA A 214 25.65 23.98 -8.54
N SER A 215 25.14 24.17 -7.32
CA SER A 215 25.87 23.80 -6.10
C SER A 215 26.18 22.30 -6.07
N MET A 216 25.17 21.45 -6.26
CA MET A 216 25.36 19.99 -6.24
C MET A 216 26.31 19.50 -7.34
N LEU A 217 26.31 20.12 -8.52
CA LEU A 217 27.30 19.86 -9.58
C LEU A 217 28.71 20.29 -9.14
N SER A 218 28.85 21.47 -8.56
CA SER A 218 30.16 22.00 -8.10
C SER A 218 30.82 21.14 -7.03
N HIS A 219 30.01 20.52 -6.16
CA HIS A 219 30.46 19.60 -5.12
C HIS A 219 30.56 18.14 -5.58
N ASN A 220 30.37 17.86 -6.89
CA ASN A 220 30.42 16.52 -7.50
C ASN A 220 29.36 15.53 -6.97
N LEU A 221 28.21 16.01 -6.50
CA LEU A 221 27.07 15.15 -6.12
C LEU A 221 26.33 14.65 -7.37
N LEU A 222 26.32 15.43 -8.45
CA LEU A 222 25.61 15.14 -9.69
C LEU A 222 26.56 15.08 -10.89
N ASP A 223 26.10 14.45 -11.97
CA ASP A 223 26.78 14.46 -13.25
C ASP A 223 25.92 15.23 -14.26
N LEU A 224 26.51 16.22 -14.93
CA LEU A 224 25.78 17.05 -15.87
C LEU A 224 25.26 16.21 -17.05
N ASP A 225 26.03 15.21 -17.49
CA ASP A 225 25.63 14.34 -18.60
C ASP A 225 24.39 13.51 -18.28
N LYS A 226 24.16 13.25 -16.98
CA LYS A 226 22.97 12.54 -16.49
C LYS A 226 21.81 13.47 -16.20
N LEU A 227 22.08 14.72 -15.84
CA LEU A 227 21.03 15.71 -15.57
C LEU A 227 20.47 16.33 -16.87
N TYR A 228 21.32 16.56 -17.87
CA TYR A 228 20.97 17.24 -19.13
C TYR A 228 19.83 16.59 -19.95
N PRO A 229 19.66 15.25 -19.96
CA PRO A 229 18.52 14.62 -20.63
C PRO A 229 17.17 14.84 -19.94
N HIS A 230 17.17 15.32 -18.69
CA HIS A 230 15.97 15.69 -17.93
C HIS A 230 15.61 17.18 -18.12
#